data_AF-A0A089KVV8-F1
#
_entry.id   AF-A0A089KVV8-F1
#
_cell.length_a   1.000
_cell.length_b   1.000
_cell.length_c   1.000
_cell.angle_alpha   90.00
_cell.angle_beta   90.00
_cell.angle_gamma   90.00
#
_symmetry.space_group_name_H-M   'P 1'
#
loop_
_entity.id
_entity.type
_entity.pdbx_description
1 polymer ?
#
loop_
_entity_poly.entity_id
_entity_poly.type
_entity_poly.pdbx_seq_one_letter_code
_entity_poly.pdbx_strand_id
1 'polypeptide(L)'
;MKEDLMKTLNEQMNFEFYSAHVYLAMAAYCSGESLDGFANFFLVQAEEERFHAMKIYRFLNDRDYRATLAALPEPNNTYTSMLDAFEHAYAHEQQNTKKFYHLADLALDAREHATIYFLKWFIDEQVEEEALFSNIIAKLRRIETDSNAFYMLDSEFAARSFTPPAE
;
A
#
# COMPACT_ATOMS: atom_id res chain seq x y z
N MET A 1 10.91 -5.90 -23.43
CA MET A 1 11.04 -4.87 -22.38
C MET A 1 12.52 -4.74 -22.03
N LYS A 2 13.05 -3.53 -21.77
CA LYS A 2 14.48 -3.36 -21.40
C LYS A 2 14.75 -4.04 -20.06
N GLU A 3 15.91 -4.68 -19.90
CA GLU A 3 16.27 -5.46 -18.70
C GLU A 3 16.10 -4.67 -17.39
N ASP A 4 16.60 -3.43 -17.36
CA ASP A 4 16.48 -2.56 -16.19
C ASP A 4 15.01 -2.32 -15.79
N LEU A 5 14.11 -2.07 -16.76
CA LEU A 5 12.69 -1.86 -16.50
C LEU A 5 12.01 -3.12 -15.95
N MET A 6 12.39 -4.31 -16.45
CA MET A 6 11.85 -5.59 -15.93
C MET A 6 12.28 -5.82 -14.50
N LYS A 7 13.56 -5.54 -14.21
CA LYS A 7 14.13 -5.67 -12.87
C LYS A 7 13.43 -4.72 -11.89
N THR A 8 13.28 -3.44 -12.26
CA THR A 8 12.60 -2.46 -11.39
C THR A 8 11.11 -2.81 -11.18
N LEU A 9 10.41 -3.34 -12.18
CA LEU A 9 9.04 -3.86 -12.00
C LEU A 9 9.00 -5.03 -11.02
N ASN A 10 9.96 -5.95 -11.08
CA ASN A 10 10.05 -7.05 -10.14
C ASN A 10 10.39 -6.58 -8.72
N GLU A 11 11.24 -5.56 -8.59
CA GLU A 11 11.53 -4.90 -7.31
C GLU A 11 10.27 -4.22 -6.75
N GLN A 12 9.47 -3.56 -7.58
CA GLN A 12 8.20 -2.95 -7.19
C GLN A 12 7.18 -4.00 -6.76
N MET A 13 7.03 -5.09 -7.50
CA MET A 13 6.20 -6.23 -7.09
C MET A 13 6.58 -6.73 -5.70
N ASN A 14 7.87 -6.85 -5.42
CA ASN A 14 8.35 -7.26 -4.10
C ASN A 14 8.11 -6.18 -3.04
N PHE A 15 8.14 -4.90 -3.41
CA PHE A 15 7.79 -3.80 -2.53
C PHE A 15 6.31 -3.81 -2.15
N GLU A 16 5.39 -4.12 -3.06
CA GLU A 16 3.96 -4.28 -2.71
C GLU A 16 3.71 -5.47 -1.78
N PHE A 17 4.39 -6.60 -2.00
CA PHE A 17 4.35 -7.70 -1.03
C PHE A 17 4.89 -7.29 0.35
N TYR A 18 5.90 -6.42 0.37
CA TYR A 18 6.40 -5.84 1.61
C TYR A 18 5.39 -4.87 2.23
N SER A 19 4.71 -4.02 1.45
CA SER A 19 3.62 -3.15 1.92
C SER A 19 2.51 -3.97 2.58
N ALA A 20 2.08 -5.07 1.95
CA ALA A 20 1.11 -6.00 2.54
C ALA A 20 1.61 -6.56 3.89
N HIS A 21 2.90 -6.87 4.00
CA HIS A 21 3.53 -7.35 5.23
C HIS A 21 3.60 -6.28 6.32
N VAL A 22 3.89 -5.02 5.95
CA VAL A 22 3.88 -3.85 6.84
C VAL A 22 2.47 -3.63 7.40
N TYR A 23 1.45 -3.65 6.55
CA TYR A 23 0.07 -3.46 6.99
C TYR A 23 -0.44 -4.61 7.85
N LEU A 24 -0.02 -5.85 7.58
CA LEU A 24 -0.32 -6.95 8.49
C LEU A 24 0.29 -6.76 9.89
N ALA A 25 1.51 -6.19 9.98
CA ALA A 25 2.13 -5.87 11.27
C ALA A 25 1.40 -4.72 12.00
N MET A 26 0.97 -3.69 11.26
CA MET A 26 0.14 -2.61 11.82
C MET A 26 -1.21 -3.12 12.32
N ALA A 27 -1.85 -4.03 11.58
CA ALA A 27 -3.07 -4.71 12.03
C ALA A 27 -2.85 -5.48 13.34
N ALA A 28 -1.75 -6.24 13.42
CA ALA A 28 -1.40 -7.00 14.62
C ALA A 28 -1.16 -6.10 15.84
N TYR A 29 -0.51 -4.95 15.65
CA TYR A 29 -0.39 -3.92 16.68
C TYR A 29 -1.77 -3.44 17.16
N CYS A 30 -2.67 -3.07 16.23
CA CYS A 30 -4.02 -2.59 16.58
C CYS A 30 -4.83 -3.65 17.35
N SER A 31 -4.75 -4.92 16.94
CA SER A 31 -5.40 -6.03 17.66
C SER A 31 -4.85 -6.20 19.08
N GLY A 32 -3.52 -6.01 19.27
CA GLY A 32 -2.90 -6.04 20.60
C GLY A 32 -3.41 -4.94 21.53
N GLU A 33 -3.78 -3.79 20.97
CA GLU A 33 -4.33 -2.63 21.67
C GLU A 33 -5.88 -2.67 21.79
N SER A 34 -6.53 -3.76 21.36
CA SER A 34 -8.00 -3.89 21.33
C SER A 34 -8.72 -2.83 20.46
N LEU A 35 -8.10 -2.47 19.33
CA LEU A 35 -8.61 -1.53 18.33
C LEU A 35 -9.04 -2.29 17.08
N ASP A 36 -10.15 -3.03 17.20
CA ASP A 36 -10.59 -4.02 16.20
C ASP A 36 -10.93 -3.39 14.83
N GLY A 37 -11.49 -2.19 14.82
CA GLY A 37 -11.79 -1.48 13.59
C GLY A 37 -10.55 -0.99 12.87
N PHE A 38 -9.62 -0.38 13.59
CA PHE A 38 -8.30 -0.03 13.05
C PHE A 38 -7.53 -1.27 12.57
N ALA A 39 -7.62 -2.39 13.29
CA ALA A 39 -7.04 -3.65 12.83
C ALA A 39 -7.67 -4.10 11.50
N ASN A 40 -9.00 -4.03 11.37
CA ASN A 40 -9.68 -4.35 10.12
C ASN A 40 -9.23 -3.44 8.97
N PHE A 41 -9.07 -2.13 9.21
CA PHE A 41 -8.57 -1.20 8.19
C PHE A 41 -7.25 -1.68 7.58
N PHE A 42 -6.27 -2.05 8.42
CA PHE A 42 -4.96 -2.48 7.96
C PHE A 42 -4.96 -3.91 7.40
N LEU A 43 -5.83 -4.80 7.88
CA LEU A 43 -6.03 -6.11 7.25
C LEU A 43 -6.52 -5.95 5.81
N VAL A 44 -7.53 -5.08 5.61
CA VAL A 44 -8.06 -4.79 4.28
C VAL A 44 -6.98 -4.13 3.39
N GLN A 45 -6.23 -3.17 3.91
CA GLN A 45 -5.11 -2.57 3.19
C GLN A 45 -4.07 -3.64 2.77
N ALA A 46 -3.74 -4.58 3.66
CA ALA A 46 -2.81 -5.66 3.32
C ALA A 46 -3.32 -6.56 2.18
N GLU A 47 -4.64 -6.73 2.06
CA GLU A 47 -5.24 -7.45 0.93
C GLU A 47 -5.18 -6.67 -0.38
N GLU A 48 -5.38 -5.35 -0.32
CA GLU A 48 -5.23 -4.42 -1.44
C GLU A 48 -3.79 -4.44 -1.97
N GLU A 49 -2.79 -4.30 -1.11
CA GLU A 49 -1.38 -4.35 -1.53
C GLU A 49 -0.96 -5.72 -2.08
N ARG A 50 -1.51 -6.80 -1.53
CA ARG A 50 -1.31 -8.14 -2.10
C ARG A 50 -1.91 -8.22 -3.50
N PHE A 51 -3.05 -7.59 -3.74
CA PHE A 51 -3.63 -7.51 -5.08
C PHE A 51 -2.74 -6.67 -6.02
N HIS A 52 -2.19 -5.54 -5.56
CA HIS A 52 -1.23 -4.72 -6.32
C HIS A 52 -0.01 -5.55 -6.74
N ALA A 53 0.59 -6.27 -5.79
CA ALA A 53 1.70 -7.17 -6.04
C ALA A 53 1.36 -8.23 -7.10
N MET A 54 0.20 -8.87 -6.96
CA MET A 54 -0.24 -9.91 -7.89
C MET A 54 -0.54 -9.38 -9.29
N LYS A 55 -1.01 -8.13 -9.41
CA LYS A 55 -1.22 -7.45 -10.69
C LYS A 55 0.11 -7.26 -11.43
N ILE A 56 1.17 -6.85 -10.73
CA ILE A 56 2.52 -6.75 -11.29
C ILE A 56 3.10 -8.13 -11.61
N TYR A 57 2.91 -9.11 -10.72
CA TYR A 57 3.32 -10.49 -10.96
C TYR A 57 2.75 -11.03 -12.28
N ARG A 58 1.44 -10.87 -12.52
CA ARG A 58 0.79 -11.32 -13.75
C ARG A 58 1.36 -10.60 -14.96
N PHE A 59 1.45 -9.27 -14.90
CA PHE A 59 1.99 -8.47 -16.00
C PHE A 59 3.42 -8.87 -16.39
N LEU A 60 4.30 -9.15 -15.43
CA LEU A 60 5.65 -9.62 -15.72
C LEU A 60 5.62 -10.95 -16.50
N ASN A 61 4.85 -11.93 -16.02
CA ASN A 61 4.79 -13.25 -16.65
C ASN A 61 4.11 -13.20 -18.04
N ASP A 62 3.09 -12.36 -18.22
CA ASP A 62 2.42 -12.14 -19.52
C ASP A 62 3.34 -11.46 -20.55
N ARG A 63 4.41 -10.81 -20.08
CA ARG A 63 5.46 -10.20 -20.91
C ARG A 63 6.70 -11.09 -21.07
N ASP A 64 6.55 -12.40 -20.86
CA ASP A 64 7.60 -13.43 -20.93
C ASP A 64 8.77 -13.17 -19.97
N TYR A 65 8.53 -12.45 -18.86
CA TYR A 65 9.50 -12.27 -17.78
C TYR A 65 9.07 -13.04 -16.54
N ARG A 66 9.89 -14.00 -16.13
CA ARG A 66 9.62 -14.78 -14.93
C ARG A 66 9.77 -13.90 -13.69
N ALA A 67 8.65 -13.59 -13.03
CA ALA A 67 8.65 -12.93 -11.74
C ALA A 67 9.42 -13.76 -10.70
N THR A 68 10.22 -13.08 -9.87
CA THR A 68 11.02 -13.68 -8.79
C THR A 68 10.73 -12.98 -7.46
N LEU A 69 10.59 -13.75 -6.39
CA LEU A 69 10.33 -13.22 -5.06
C LEU A 69 11.63 -13.13 -4.26
N ALA A 70 11.81 -12.01 -3.55
CA ALA A 70 12.93 -11.79 -2.65
C ALA A 70 12.48 -11.90 -1.18
N ALA A 71 13.45 -11.91 -0.28
CA ALA A 71 13.16 -11.83 1.14
C ALA A 71 12.50 -10.49 1.47
N LEU A 72 11.51 -10.51 2.37
CA LEU A 72 10.86 -9.31 2.89
C LEU A 72 11.59 -8.85 4.15
N PRO A 73 11.93 -7.55 4.30
CA PRO A 73 12.45 -7.01 5.54
C PRO A 73 11.46 -7.17 6.70
N GLU A 74 11.98 -7.18 7.92
CA GLU A 74 11.15 -7.10 9.12
C GLU A 74 10.42 -5.73 9.16
N PRO A 75 9.09 -5.70 9.34
CA PRO A 75 8.34 -4.46 9.45
C PRO A 75 8.48 -3.86 10.86
N ASN A 76 8.13 -2.58 11.01
CA ASN A 76 8.00 -1.99 12.35
C ASN A 76 6.79 -2.61 13.07
N ASN A 77 6.98 -3.03 14.32
CA ASN A 77 5.96 -3.68 15.15
C ASN A 77 5.50 -2.81 16.32
N THR A 78 6.05 -1.61 16.50
CA THR A 78 5.76 -0.76 17.66
C THR A 78 5.44 0.67 17.24
N TYR A 79 4.40 1.23 17.85
CA TYR A 79 3.94 2.59 17.62
C TYR A 79 3.55 3.24 18.95
N THR A 80 3.71 4.55 19.04
CA THR A 80 3.43 5.32 20.27
C THR A 80 1.96 5.72 20.38
N SER A 81 1.23 5.76 19.27
CA SER A 81 -0.20 6.06 19.18
C SER A 81 -0.77 5.67 17.82
N MET A 82 -2.09 5.71 17.65
CA MET A 82 -2.69 5.54 16.32
C MET A 82 -2.30 6.65 15.34
N LEU A 83 -2.09 7.89 15.82
CA LEU A 83 -1.60 8.95 14.95
C LEU A 83 -0.20 8.61 14.41
N ASP A 84 0.68 8.14 15.27
CA ASP A 84 2.03 7.70 14.91
C ASP A 84 2.02 6.53 13.92
N ALA A 85 1.14 5.54 14.12
CA ALA A 85 0.97 4.42 13.19
C ALA A 85 0.53 4.89 11.79
N PHE A 86 -0.45 5.79 11.69
CA PHE A 86 -0.90 6.33 10.41
C PHE A 86 0.12 7.27 9.76
N GLU A 87 0.92 8.01 10.54
CA GLU A 87 2.02 8.82 10.00
C GLU A 87 3.12 7.94 9.39
N HIS A 88 3.43 6.80 10.00
CA HIS A 88 4.32 5.80 9.40
C HIS A 88 3.73 5.18 8.12
N ALA A 89 2.45 4.82 8.14
CA ALA A 89 1.76 4.28 6.96
C ALA A 89 1.75 5.28 5.80
N TYR A 90 1.45 6.55 6.08
CA TYR A 90 1.47 7.59 5.06
C TYR A 90 2.87 7.82 4.48
N ALA A 91 3.90 7.82 5.32
CA ALA A 91 5.28 7.93 4.84
C ALA A 91 5.68 6.72 3.95
N HIS A 92 5.18 5.53 4.27
CA HIS A 92 5.35 4.33 3.45
C HIS A 92 4.67 4.48 2.09
N GLU A 93 3.43 4.98 2.04
CA GLU A 93 2.74 5.24 0.77
C GLU A 93 3.44 6.31 -0.08
N GLN A 94 3.92 7.39 0.53
CA GLN A 94 4.71 8.39 -0.19
C GLN A 94 6.00 7.82 -0.78
N GLN A 95 6.59 6.80 -0.12
CA GLN A 95 7.71 6.06 -0.69
C GLN A 95 7.25 5.18 -1.86
N ASN A 96 6.10 4.53 -1.74
CA ASN A 96 5.52 3.71 -2.79
C ASN A 96 5.24 4.52 -4.07
N THR A 97 4.57 5.65 -3.93
CA THR A 97 4.31 6.61 -5.01
C THR A 97 5.58 7.04 -5.73
N LYS A 98 6.64 7.38 -5.00
CA LYS A 98 7.93 7.77 -5.61
C LYS A 98 8.54 6.64 -6.45
N LYS A 99 8.37 5.38 -6.04
CA LYS A 99 8.86 4.23 -6.81
C LYS A 99 8.05 4.02 -8.09
N PHE A 100 6.72 4.20 -8.03
CA PHE A 100 5.88 4.18 -9.23
C PHE A 100 6.21 5.31 -10.21
N TYR A 101 6.45 6.52 -9.72
CA TYR A 101 6.89 7.62 -10.58
C TYR A 101 8.24 7.32 -11.24
N HIS A 102 9.20 6.77 -10.49
CA HIS A 102 10.45 6.33 -11.07
C HIS A 102 10.26 5.26 -12.16
N LEU A 103 9.39 4.28 -11.93
CA LEU A 103 9.02 3.28 -12.94
C LEU A 103 8.38 3.90 -14.18
N ALA A 104 7.51 4.89 -14.01
CA ALA A 104 6.85 5.60 -15.09
C ALA A 104 7.86 6.36 -15.96
N ASP A 105 8.83 7.03 -15.35
CA ASP A 105 9.93 7.71 -16.04
C ASP A 105 10.77 6.71 -16.86
N LEU A 106 11.16 5.59 -16.26
CA LEU A 106 11.91 4.53 -16.95
C LEU A 106 11.14 3.96 -18.15
N ALA A 107 9.83 3.74 -17.99
CA ALA A 107 8.97 3.25 -19.05
C ALA A 107 8.84 4.26 -20.21
N LEU A 108 8.72 5.55 -19.88
CA LEU A 108 8.68 6.64 -20.86
C LEU A 108 9.99 6.76 -21.64
N ASP A 109 11.13 6.76 -20.94
CA ASP A 109 12.47 6.82 -21.54
C ASP A 109 12.76 5.61 -22.43
N ALA A 110 12.26 4.44 -22.03
CA ALA A 110 12.33 3.22 -22.84
C ALA A 110 11.34 3.19 -24.01
N ARG A 111 10.37 4.11 -24.06
CA ARG A 111 9.21 4.09 -24.96
C ARG A 111 8.45 2.76 -24.89
N GLU A 112 8.36 2.19 -23.68
CA GLU A 112 7.67 0.93 -23.43
C GLU A 112 6.17 1.20 -23.24
N HIS A 113 5.44 1.29 -24.36
CA HIS A 113 4.05 1.73 -24.35
C HIS A 113 3.13 0.88 -23.48
N ALA A 114 3.32 -0.45 -23.47
CA ALA A 114 2.44 -1.34 -22.72
C ALA A 114 2.64 -1.18 -21.20
N THR A 115 3.88 -1.01 -20.74
CA THR A 115 4.24 -0.72 -19.35
C THR A 115 3.75 0.68 -18.96
N ILE A 116 3.84 1.68 -19.84
CA ILE A 116 3.28 3.02 -19.57
C ILE A 116 1.76 2.91 -19.30
N TYR A 117 1.01 2.19 -20.13
CA TYR A 117 -0.43 2.00 -19.90
C TYR A 117 -0.73 1.18 -18.65
N PHE A 118 0.07 0.15 -18.38
CA PHE A 118 -0.06 -0.67 -17.18
C PHE A 118 0.14 0.16 -15.89
N LEU A 119 1.20 1.00 -15.87
CA LEU A 119 1.55 1.84 -14.72
C LEU A 119 0.54 2.95 -14.45
N LYS A 120 -0.25 3.36 -15.46
CA LYS A 120 -1.28 4.39 -15.27
C LYS A 120 -2.25 4.03 -14.14
N TRP A 121 -2.65 2.76 -14.06
CA TRP A 121 -3.56 2.29 -13.00
C TRP A 121 -2.97 2.54 -11.61
N PHE A 122 -1.70 2.18 -11.40
CA PHE A 122 -1.02 2.39 -10.12
C PHE A 122 -0.79 3.87 -9.80
N ILE A 123 -0.52 4.71 -10.82
CA ILE A 123 -0.38 6.15 -10.60
C ILE A 123 -1.71 6.76 -10.12
N ASP A 124 -2.84 6.36 -10.72
CA ASP A 124 -4.15 6.80 -10.26
C ASP A 124 -4.42 6.27 -8.84
N GLU A 125 -4.10 5.00 -8.56
CA GLU A 125 -4.30 4.36 -7.25
C GLU A 125 -3.50 5.06 -6.14
N GLN A 126 -2.21 5.35 -6.36
CA GLN A 126 -1.37 6.02 -5.37
C GLN A 126 -1.86 7.42 -4.99
N VAL A 127 -2.58 8.12 -5.89
CA VAL A 127 -3.21 9.41 -5.56
C VAL A 127 -4.35 9.21 -4.56
N GLU A 128 -5.16 8.16 -4.75
CA GLU A 128 -6.24 7.81 -3.83
C GLU A 128 -5.69 7.32 -2.48
N GLU A 129 -4.61 6.53 -2.48
CA GLU A 129 -3.93 6.05 -1.27
C GLU A 129 -3.40 7.22 -0.43
N GLU A 130 -2.61 8.13 -1.02
CA GLU A 130 -2.10 9.29 -0.29
C GLU A 130 -3.23 10.19 0.25
N ALA A 131 -4.33 10.33 -0.51
CA ALA A 131 -5.51 11.05 -0.05
C ALA A 131 -6.19 10.35 1.13
N LEU A 132 -6.35 9.03 1.08
CA LEU A 132 -6.94 8.23 2.15
C LEU A 132 -6.16 8.40 3.46
N PHE A 133 -4.86 8.12 3.43
CA PHE A 133 -4.01 8.18 4.62
C PHE A 133 -3.90 9.60 5.19
N SER A 134 -3.72 10.62 4.35
CA SER A 134 -3.64 12.02 4.80
C SER A 134 -4.96 12.51 5.42
N ASN A 135 -6.11 12.10 4.89
CA ASN A 135 -7.41 12.41 5.46
C ASN A 135 -7.62 11.75 6.83
N ILE A 136 -7.18 10.50 7.02
CA ILE A 136 -7.26 9.82 8.31
C ILE A 136 -6.37 10.50 9.35
N ILE A 137 -5.14 10.86 8.98
CA ILE A 137 -4.25 11.65 9.86
C ILE A 137 -4.93 12.96 10.28
N ALA A 138 -5.58 13.66 9.34
CA ALA A 138 -6.30 14.89 9.66
C ALA A 138 -7.48 14.66 10.62
N LYS A 139 -8.22 13.54 10.47
CA LYS A 139 -9.27 13.14 11.43
C LYS A 139 -8.66 12.87 12.82
N LEU A 140 -7.61 12.07 12.91
CA LEU A 140 -6.95 11.70 14.18
C LEU A 140 -6.42 12.92 14.93
N ARG A 141 -5.79 13.86 14.22
CA ARG A 141 -5.31 15.12 14.81
C ARG A 141 -6.43 16.00 15.36
N ARG A 142 -7.64 15.94 14.78
CA ARG A 142 -8.81 16.68 15.28
C ARG A 142 -9.47 16.00 16.47
N ILE A 143 -9.38 14.67 16.55
CA ILE A 143 -9.97 13.88 17.64
C ILE A 143 -9.23 14.17 18.95
N GLU A 144 -7.88 14.22 18.92
CA GLU A 144 -6.91 14.48 20.02
C GLU A 144 -7.28 13.99 21.44
N THR A 145 -8.37 14.48 22.04
CA THR A 145 -8.83 14.12 23.39
C THR A 145 -10.28 13.57 23.46
N ASP A 146 -10.99 13.46 22.34
CA ASP A 146 -12.38 12.98 22.29
C ASP A 146 -12.45 11.45 22.09
N SER A 147 -12.60 10.72 23.20
CA SER A 147 -12.73 9.26 23.16
C SER A 147 -13.95 8.78 22.38
N ASN A 148 -15.07 9.52 22.36
CA ASN A 148 -16.27 9.11 21.63
C ASN A 148 -16.02 9.17 20.12
N ALA A 149 -15.41 10.27 19.66
CA ALA A 149 -15.05 10.41 18.25
C ALA A 149 -14.02 9.35 17.81
N PHE A 150 -13.10 8.96 18.70
CA PHE A 150 -12.16 7.87 18.45
C PHE A 150 -12.87 6.52 18.27
N TYR A 151 -13.78 6.13 19.18
CA TYR A 151 -14.56 4.89 19.05
C TYR A 151 -15.48 4.87 17.82
N MET A 152 -16.03 6.03 17.44
CA MET A 152 -16.80 6.15 16.20
C MET A 152 -15.95 5.87 14.97
N LEU A 153 -14.72 6.38 14.93
CA LEU A 153 -13.79 6.12 13.82
C LEU A 153 -13.37 4.65 13.76
N ASP A 154 -13.10 4.04 14.91
CA ASP A 154 -12.85 2.59 14.99
C ASP A 154 -14.03 1.79 14.42
N SER A 155 -15.26 2.13 14.83
CA SER A 155 -16.47 1.47 14.31
C SER A 155 -16.66 1.68 12.79
N GLU A 156 -16.31 2.86 12.25
CA GLU A 156 -16.32 3.14 10.81
C GLU A 156 -15.35 2.20 10.07
N PHE A 157 -14.14 2.02 10.60
CA PHE A 157 -13.12 1.17 10.00
C PHE A 157 -13.43 -0.32 10.07
N ALA A 158 -14.19 -0.78 11.07
CA ALA A 158 -14.69 -2.15 11.13
C ALA A 158 -15.61 -2.53 9.95
N ALA A 159 -16.22 -1.53 9.28
CA ALA A 159 -17.07 -1.75 8.12
C ALA A 159 -16.32 -1.72 6.78
N ARG A 160 -15.02 -1.37 6.76
CA ARG A 160 -14.21 -1.38 5.53
C ARG A 160 -14.13 -2.80 4.98
N SER A 161 -14.24 -2.92 3.66
CA SER A 161 -14.02 -4.17 2.93
C SER A 161 -13.35 -3.86 1.60
N PHE A 162 -12.58 -4.82 1.09
CA PHE A 162 -11.98 -4.73 -0.23
C PHE A 162 -12.73 -5.60 -1.22
N THR A 163 -13.09 -5.02 -2.36
CA THR A 163 -13.60 -5.74 -3.52
C THR A 163 -12.65 -5.47 -4.68
N PRO A 164 -11.87 -6.47 -5.13
CA PRO A 164 -10.93 -6.27 -6.23
C PRO A 164 -11.63 -5.73 -7.47
N PRO A 165 -11.06 -4.72 -8.16
CA PRO A 165 -11.60 -4.26 -9.43
C PRO A 165 -11.54 -5.39 -10.46
N ALA A 166 -12.49 -5.41 -11.39
CA ALA A 166 -12.47 -6.34 -12.50
C ALA A 166 -11.19 -6.12 -13.35
N GLU A 167 -10.51 -7.22 -13.70
CA GLU A 167 -9.31 -7.21 -14.55
C GLU A 167 -9.64 -6.98 -16.02
#